data_AF-A0A951GX37-F1
#
_entry.id   AF-A0A951GX37-F1
#
_cell.length_a   1.000
_cell.length_b   1.000
_cell.length_c   1.000
_cell.angle_alpha   90.00
_cell.angle_beta   90.00
_cell.angle_gamma   90.00
#
_symmetry.space_group_name_H-M   'P 1'
#
loop_
_entity.id
_entity.type
_entity.pdbx_description
1 polymer ?
#
loop_
_entity_poly.entity_id
_entity_poly.type
_entity_poly.pdbx_seq_one_letter_code
_entity_poly.pdbx_strand_id
1 'polypeptide(L)'
;SLGDTYDDAGQFCVSGQCRHNAGHASYGVLDLVNAIRVSSDDFFYNLGDLTNADPTVHPNGGALQQWARAFGIGRTTGIDLRDELPGTLPSPRWRTGRDKLELECEQGTGPFAGKGRHANCGIADGRPWSVGDNISLAVGQGDVQVTPLQLAVAYSAIANGGTVVRPHLGLDVEQPDGTVLQRIDPPAARHVAVDASYLDAIRTGLHDAAQSAGGTSNDVFGNFPEQVYGKTGTAQYTGQQDYSWYACFVPPGATSTPIVVVVWVEQGGFGAQAAAPAARQILSDWFFGKPGPFVAGSSKTL
;
A
#
# COMPACT_ATOMS: atom_id res chain seq x y z
N SER A 1 1.55 -14.20 16.56
CA SER A 1 1.40 -15.50 15.89
C SER A 1 0.03 -15.53 15.20
N LEU A 2 -0.24 -16.43 14.27
CA LEU A 2 -1.55 -16.48 13.57
C LEU A 2 -2.73 -16.79 14.50
N GLY A 3 -2.50 -17.48 15.62
CA GLY A 3 -3.53 -17.77 16.60
C GLY A 3 -3.70 -16.68 17.67
N ASP A 4 -2.89 -15.62 17.62
CA ASP A 4 -2.97 -14.55 18.59
C ASP A 4 -4.11 -13.61 18.22
N THR A 5 -4.85 -13.17 19.23
CA THR A 5 -5.90 -12.16 19.08
C THR A 5 -5.49 -10.86 19.76
N TYR A 6 -6.12 -9.78 19.34
CA TYR A 6 -5.96 -8.44 19.88
C TYR A 6 -7.34 -7.84 20.16
N ASP A 7 -7.51 -7.18 21.30
CA ASP A 7 -8.76 -6.51 21.66
C ASP A 7 -8.76 -5.09 21.10
N ASP A 8 -9.49 -4.88 20.00
CA ASP A 8 -9.71 -3.58 19.37
C ASP A 8 -10.76 -2.80 20.19
N ALA A 9 -10.26 -1.86 20.99
CA ALA A 9 -11.06 -0.94 21.79
C ALA A 9 -11.45 0.33 21.02
N GLY A 10 -11.13 0.40 19.72
CA GLY A 10 -11.34 1.56 18.85
C GLY A 10 -10.30 2.67 18.99
N GLN A 11 -9.26 2.46 19.80
CA GLN A 11 -8.18 3.42 19.97
C GLN A 11 -6.89 2.77 20.47
N PHE A 12 -5.77 3.28 19.94
CA PHE A 12 -4.43 2.92 20.39
C PHE A 12 -3.75 4.13 21.01
N CYS A 13 -3.30 4.02 22.26
CA CYS A 13 -2.63 5.10 22.98
C CYS A 13 -1.18 4.74 23.33
N VAL A 14 -0.24 5.56 22.88
CA VAL A 14 1.18 5.43 23.23
C VAL A 14 1.74 6.77 23.68
N SER A 15 2.51 6.78 24.76
CA SER A 15 3.16 7.99 25.30
C SER A 15 2.20 9.19 25.52
N GLY A 16 0.95 8.91 25.90
CA GLY A 16 -0.08 9.93 26.15
C GLY A 16 -0.77 10.50 24.91
N GLN A 17 -0.45 10.00 23.71
CA GLN A 17 -1.16 10.33 22.47
C GLN A 17 -2.01 9.14 22.03
N CYS A 18 -3.28 9.40 21.71
CA CYS A 18 -4.21 8.38 21.24
C CYS A 18 -4.53 8.59 19.75
N ARG A 19 -4.67 7.47 19.04
CA ARG A 19 -5.16 7.40 17.66
C ARG A 19 -6.39 6.51 17.64
N HIS A 20 -7.29 6.78 16.72
CA HIS A 20 -8.59 6.10 16.67
C HIS A 20 -8.75 5.33 15.36
N ASN A 21 -9.57 4.30 15.41
CA ASN A 21 -10.13 3.70 14.21
C ASN A 21 -10.97 4.71 13.43
N ALA A 22 -11.08 4.46 12.12
CA ALA A 22 -12.05 5.08 11.25
C ALA A 22 -13.45 5.17 11.89
N GLY A 23 -13.99 6.39 11.95
CA GLY A 23 -15.32 6.64 12.51
C GLY A 23 -15.46 6.29 14.00
N HIS A 24 -14.36 6.14 14.74
CA HIS A 24 -14.32 5.69 16.14
C HIS A 24 -14.98 4.31 16.35
N ALA A 25 -14.93 3.44 15.35
CA ALA A 25 -15.43 2.08 15.46
C ALA A 25 -14.61 1.27 16.48
N SER A 26 -15.27 0.38 17.21
CA SER A 26 -14.62 -0.66 18.01
C SER A 26 -15.07 -2.02 17.48
N TYR A 27 -14.09 -2.88 17.22
CA TYR A 27 -14.33 -4.18 16.59
C TYR A 27 -14.20 -5.35 17.57
N GLY A 28 -13.76 -5.10 18.80
CA GLY A 28 -13.56 -6.12 19.83
C GLY A 28 -12.40 -7.04 19.50
N VAL A 29 -12.49 -8.30 19.91
CA VAL A 29 -11.39 -9.26 19.73
C VAL A 29 -11.24 -9.65 18.26
N LEU A 30 -10.08 -9.33 17.67
CA LEU A 30 -9.73 -9.60 16.28
C LEU A 30 -8.47 -10.48 16.17
N ASP A 31 -8.46 -11.36 15.18
CA ASP A 31 -7.23 -11.97 14.64
C ASP A 31 -6.77 -11.20 13.39
N LEU A 32 -5.65 -11.64 12.79
CA LEU A 32 -5.10 -10.99 11.57
C LEU A 32 -6.11 -10.96 10.41
N VAL A 33 -6.86 -12.04 10.20
CA VAL A 33 -7.83 -12.15 9.10
C VAL A 33 -8.92 -11.10 9.26
N ASN A 34 -9.52 -11.03 10.45
CA ASN A 34 -10.59 -10.09 10.73
C ASN A 34 -10.09 -8.64 10.77
N ALA A 35 -8.86 -8.39 11.27
CA ALA A 35 -8.25 -7.07 11.23
C ALA A 35 -8.09 -6.55 9.79
N ILE A 36 -7.66 -7.40 8.85
CA ILE A 36 -7.60 -7.05 7.41
C ILE A 36 -9.02 -6.85 6.84
N ARG A 37 -9.97 -7.75 7.16
CA ARG A 37 -11.36 -7.71 6.69
C ARG A 37 -12.02 -6.36 6.95
N VAL A 38 -11.92 -5.89 8.20
CA VAL A 38 -12.58 -4.65 8.66
C VAL A 38 -11.70 -3.41 8.55
N SER A 39 -10.42 -3.58 8.20
CA SER A 39 -9.43 -2.50 8.16
C SER A 39 -9.24 -1.81 9.52
N SER A 40 -9.01 -2.59 10.57
CA SER A 40 -8.82 -2.07 11.93
C SER A 40 -7.50 -1.31 12.05
N ASP A 41 -7.56 0.01 12.29
CA ASP A 41 -6.38 0.84 12.48
C ASP A 41 -5.72 0.55 13.83
N ASP A 42 -6.48 0.36 14.90
CA ASP A 42 -6.04 0.02 16.26
C ASP A 42 -5.14 -1.23 16.25
N PHE A 43 -5.57 -2.29 15.56
CA PHE A 43 -4.76 -3.50 15.38
C PHE A 43 -3.41 -3.21 14.71
N PHE A 44 -3.42 -2.42 13.62
CA PHE A 44 -2.19 -2.08 12.89
C PHE A 44 -1.34 -1.01 13.58
N TYR A 45 -1.92 -0.15 14.41
CA TYR A 45 -1.18 0.76 15.29
C TYR A 45 -0.41 -0.04 16.34
N ASN A 46 -1.04 -1.01 16.98
CA ASN A 46 -0.37 -1.95 17.89
C ASN A 46 0.74 -2.72 17.16
N LEU A 47 0.51 -3.20 15.94
CA LEU A 47 1.56 -3.84 15.15
C LEU A 47 2.72 -2.86 14.82
N GLY A 48 2.41 -1.60 14.53
CA GLY A 48 3.41 -0.55 14.33
C GLY A 48 4.24 -0.27 15.56
N ASP A 49 3.65 -0.31 16.75
CA ASP A 49 4.37 -0.18 18.02
C ASP A 49 5.27 -1.40 18.27
N LEU A 50 4.71 -2.62 18.17
CA LEU A 50 5.42 -3.88 18.39
C LEU A 50 6.58 -4.11 17.42
N THR A 51 6.48 -3.59 16.20
CA THR A 51 7.53 -3.72 15.16
C THR A 51 8.48 -2.54 15.12
N ASN A 52 8.32 -1.55 16.00
CA ASN A 52 9.23 -0.44 16.10
C ASN A 52 10.62 -0.92 16.53
N ALA A 53 11.66 -0.34 15.92
CA ALA A 53 13.04 -0.72 16.18
C ALA A 53 13.84 0.49 16.66
N ASP A 54 14.82 0.25 17.53
CA ASP A 54 15.74 1.30 17.99
C ASP A 54 16.44 1.94 16.78
N PRO A 55 16.23 3.27 16.54
CA PRO A 55 16.85 3.99 15.43
C PRO A 55 18.37 3.93 15.37
N THR A 56 19.04 3.75 16.51
CA THR A 56 20.50 3.71 16.61
C THR A 56 21.06 2.36 16.13
N VAL A 57 20.31 1.28 16.35
CA VAL A 57 20.67 -0.08 15.92
C VAL A 57 20.15 -0.36 14.51
N HIS A 58 18.94 0.13 14.19
CA HIS A 58 18.24 -0.10 12.93
C HIS A 58 17.95 1.22 12.21
N PRO A 59 18.98 1.93 11.70
CA PRO A 59 18.78 3.24 11.06
C PRO A 59 17.96 3.15 9.78
N ASN A 60 17.93 1.99 9.11
CA ASN A 60 17.09 1.78 7.94
C ASN A 60 15.63 1.41 8.30
N GLY A 61 15.27 1.27 9.57
CA GLY A 61 13.94 0.89 10.02
C GLY A 61 13.83 -0.58 10.44
N GLY A 62 12.73 -0.90 11.13
CA GLY A 62 12.42 -2.21 11.69
C GLY A 62 11.80 -3.18 10.68
N ALA A 63 11.03 -4.13 11.20
CA ALA A 63 10.42 -5.20 10.39
C ALA A 63 9.51 -4.63 9.29
N LEU A 64 8.74 -3.58 9.61
CA LEU A 64 7.80 -2.96 8.68
C LEU A 64 8.49 -2.44 7.41
N GLN A 65 9.55 -1.64 7.55
CA GLN A 65 10.30 -1.12 6.40
C GLN A 65 11.08 -2.23 5.67
N GLN A 66 11.51 -3.28 6.38
CA GLN A 66 12.19 -4.43 5.76
C GLN A 66 11.25 -5.19 4.84
N TRP A 67 10.06 -5.56 5.33
CA TRP A 67 9.04 -6.24 4.53
C TRP A 67 8.53 -5.36 3.38
N ALA A 68 8.21 -4.09 3.64
CA ALA A 68 7.78 -3.17 2.58
C ALA A 68 8.81 -3.09 1.43
N ARG A 69 10.11 -3.00 1.76
CA ARG A 69 11.18 -3.03 0.74
C ARG A 69 11.30 -4.36 0.02
N ALA A 70 11.09 -5.48 0.72
CA ALA A 70 11.12 -6.80 0.12
C ALA A 70 10.04 -6.93 -0.97
N PHE A 71 8.84 -6.38 -0.71
CA PHE A 71 7.72 -6.32 -1.66
C PHE A 71 7.86 -5.23 -2.75
N GLY A 72 8.93 -4.43 -2.74
CA GLY A 72 9.24 -3.46 -3.79
C GLY A 72 8.90 -2.00 -3.48
N ILE A 73 8.41 -1.69 -2.28
CA ILE A 73 8.09 -0.31 -1.87
C ILE A 73 9.37 0.50 -1.61
N GLY A 74 9.36 1.78 -2.00
CA GLY A 74 10.46 2.72 -1.77
C GLY A 74 11.62 2.60 -2.76
N ARG A 75 11.39 1.95 -3.92
CA ARG A 75 12.31 1.90 -5.06
C ARG A 75 11.54 1.78 -6.37
N THR A 76 12.17 2.17 -7.48
CA THR A 76 11.64 1.93 -8.83
C THR A 76 11.41 0.43 -9.07
N THR A 77 10.29 0.07 -9.71
CA THR A 77 9.95 -1.31 -10.09
C THR A 77 10.84 -1.83 -11.21
N GLY A 78 11.42 -0.93 -12.01
CA GLY A 78 12.26 -1.26 -13.15
C GLY A 78 11.46 -1.55 -14.42
N ILE A 79 10.28 -0.93 -14.55
CA ILE A 79 9.50 -0.94 -15.79
C ILE A 79 10.35 -0.42 -16.96
N ASP A 80 10.07 -0.91 -18.16
CA ASP A 80 10.70 -0.51 -19.42
C ASP A 80 10.23 0.86 -19.94
N LEU A 81 9.80 1.74 -19.03
CA LEU A 81 9.42 3.12 -19.28
C LEU A 81 10.40 4.07 -18.57
N ARG A 82 10.47 5.31 -19.07
CA ARG A 82 11.27 6.38 -18.46
C ARG A 82 10.51 7.02 -17.29
N ASP A 83 11.24 7.76 -16.47
CA ASP A 83 10.70 8.67 -15.45
C ASP A 83 9.87 8.00 -14.33
N GLU A 84 10.26 6.79 -13.94
CA GLU A 84 9.68 6.12 -12.77
C GLU A 84 10.09 6.80 -11.46
N LEU A 85 9.11 7.21 -10.66
CA LEU A 85 9.36 7.72 -9.32
C LEU A 85 9.56 6.57 -8.33
N PRO A 86 10.56 6.64 -7.44
CA PRO A 86 10.84 5.58 -6.46
C PRO A 86 9.86 5.58 -5.27
N GLY A 87 8.99 6.58 -5.16
CA GLY A 87 8.20 6.83 -3.95
C GLY A 87 9.09 7.15 -2.74
N THR A 88 8.51 7.03 -1.55
CA THR A 88 9.18 7.24 -0.26
C THR A 88 8.77 6.12 0.69
N LEU A 89 9.75 5.34 1.17
CA LEU A 89 9.56 4.48 2.34
C LEU A 89 10.36 5.07 3.50
N PRO A 90 9.69 5.75 4.45
CA PRO A 90 10.38 6.50 5.48
C PRO A 90 11.04 5.57 6.50
N SER A 91 12.17 6.01 7.03
CA SER A 91 12.96 5.33 8.03
C SER A 91 13.71 6.35 8.91
N PRO A 92 14.31 5.93 10.02
CA PRO A 92 15.11 6.84 10.84
C PRO A 92 16.21 7.57 10.05
N ARG A 93 17.00 6.83 9.27
CA ARG A 93 18.04 7.39 8.38
C ARG A 93 17.47 8.34 7.35
N TRP A 94 16.32 8.01 6.76
CA TRP A 94 15.66 8.90 5.82
C TRP A 94 15.24 10.20 6.50
N ARG A 95 14.64 10.14 7.70
CA ARG A 95 14.25 11.32 8.49
C ARG A 95 15.46 12.19 8.82
N THR A 96 16.53 11.61 9.37
CA THR A 96 17.76 12.35 9.66
C THR A 96 18.35 13.01 8.42
N GLY A 97 18.24 12.37 7.25
CA GLY A 97 18.64 12.97 5.97
C GLY A 97 17.79 14.18 5.58
N ARG A 98 16.47 14.10 5.78
CA ARG A 98 15.52 15.20 5.54
C ARG A 98 15.77 16.37 6.49
N ASP A 99 15.97 16.10 7.78
CA ASP A 99 16.25 17.13 8.78
C ASP A 99 17.58 17.83 8.50
N LYS A 100 18.59 17.08 8.06
CA LYS A 100 19.87 17.66 7.62
C LYS A 100 19.68 18.58 6.43
N LEU A 101 18.89 18.18 5.43
CA LEU A 101 18.60 19.01 4.26
C LEU A 101 17.83 20.27 4.65
N GLU A 102 16.91 20.19 5.61
CA GLU A 102 16.22 21.35 6.15
C GLU A 102 17.21 22.33 6.79
N LEU A 103 18.10 21.83 7.66
CA LEU A 103 19.13 22.66 8.29
C LEU A 103 20.07 23.31 7.26
N GLU A 104 20.49 22.55 6.24
CA GLU A 104 21.32 23.06 5.14
C GLU A 104 20.58 24.15 4.35
N CYS A 105 19.27 24.00 4.14
CA CYS A 105 18.41 24.99 3.48
C CYS A 105 18.31 26.29 4.28
N GLU A 106 18.03 26.20 5.58
CA GLU A 106 17.89 27.36 6.47
C GLU A 106 19.20 28.14 6.58
N GLN A 107 20.33 27.42 6.61
CA GLN A 107 21.66 28.01 6.74
C GLN A 107 22.27 28.46 5.40
N GLY A 108 21.66 28.13 4.26
CA GLY A 108 22.21 28.41 2.94
C GLY A 108 23.56 27.70 2.72
N THR A 109 23.65 26.42 3.09
CA THR A 109 24.85 25.59 2.98
C THR A 109 24.58 24.35 2.12
N GLY A 110 25.60 23.54 1.85
CA GLY A 110 25.44 22.30 1.08
C GLY A 110 24.83 22.56 -0.31
N PRO A 111 23.77 21.83 -0.72
CA PRO A 111 23.07 22.06 -1.99
C PRO A 111 22.44 23.46 -2.14
N PHE A 112 22.29 24.19 -1.04
CA PHE A 112 21.63 25.49 -0.96
C PHE A 112 22.62 26.66 -0.89
N ALA A 113 23.93 26.39 -1.00
CA ALA A 113 24.98 27.39 -0.91
C ALA A 113 24.89 28.51 -1.95
N GLY A 114 25.28 29.72 -1.54
CA GLY A 114 25.36 30.91 -2.42
C GLY A 114 24.02 31.63 -2.63
N LYS A 115 22.97 31.23 -1.93
CA LYS A 115 21.66 31.87 -1.88
C LYS A 115 21.32 32.05 -0.39
N GLY A 116 20.78 33.20 0.02
CA GLY A 116 20.35 33.43 1.41
C GLY A 116 19.24 32.46 1.83
N ARG A 117 18.60 32.66 3.00
CA ARG A 117 17.48 31.80 3.46
C ARG A 117 16.49 31.58 2.30
N HIS A 118 16.33 30.32 1.88
CA HIS A 118 15.49 30.00 0.74
C HIS A 118 14.02 30.09 1.16
N ALA A 119 13.19 30.68 0.30
CA ALA A 119 11.74 30.73 0.52
C ALA A 119 11.07 29.35 0.55
N ASN A 120 11.78 28.31 0.08
CA ASN A 120 11.27 26.95 -0.09
C ASN A 120 11.79 25.97 0.98
N CYS A 121 12.39 26.45 2.09
CA CYS A 121 12.62 25.59 3.25
C CYS A 121 11.27 25.19 3.90
N GLY A 122 11.27 24.24 4.83
CA GLY A 122 10.08 23.45 5.22
C GLY A 122 10.08 22.05 4.58
N ILE A 123 11.28 21.53 4.28
CA ILE A 123 11.57 20.19 3.78
C ILE A 123 11.25 19.15 4.86
N ALA A 124 11.48 19.48 6.13
CA ALA A 124 11.23 18.63 7.29
C ALA A 124 10.84 19.47 8.50
N ASP A 125 10.27 18.83 9.52
CA ASP A 125 9.91 19.44 10.80
C ASP A 125 11.05 19.36 11.84
N GLY A 126 12.20 18.77 11.48
CA GLY A 126 13.41 18.71 12.29
C GLY A 126 13.34 17.75 13.48
N ARG A 127 12.24 16.99 13.63
CA ARG A 127 12.07 16.06 14.74
C ARG A 127 12.70 14.70 14.41
N PRO A 128 13.38 14.05 15.37
CA PRO A 128 13.90 12.71 15.15
C PRO A 128 12.77 11.71 14.96
N TRP A 129 13.10 10.57 14.34
CA TRP A 129 12.17 9.44 14.22
C TRP A 129 11.66 9.00 15.58
N SER A 130 10.35 8.83 15.68
CA SER A 130 9.64 8.41 16.87
C SER A 130 8.85 7.13 16.61
N VAL A 131 8.40 6.47 17.68
CA VAL A 131 7.48 5.33 17.56
C VAL A 131 6.18 5.70 16.84
N GLY A 132 5.72 6.95 17.01
CA GLY A 132 4.56 7.48 16.31
C GLY A 132 4.72 7.50 14.78
N ASP A 133 5.94 7.67 14.26
CA ASP A 133 6.19 7.55 12.82
C ASP A 133 6.01 6.11 12.33
N ASN A 134 6.47 5.13 13.12
CA ASN A 134 6.35 3.72 12.76
C ASN A 134 4.88 3.25 12.84
N ILE A 135 4.14 3.75 13.83
CA ILE A 135 2.69 3.53 13.97
C ILE A 135 1.93 4.14 12.78
N SER A 136 2.27 5.36 12.33
CA SER A 136 1.66 5.94 11.12
C SER A 136 1.96 5.11 9.87
N LEU A 137 3.22 4.68 9.74
CA LEU A 137 3.64 3.87 8.60
C LEU A 137 2.89 2.54 8.51
N ALA A 138 2.52 1.94 9.65
CA ALA A 138 1.85 0.64 9.70
C ALA A 138 0.46 0.64 9.03
N VAL A 139 -0.20 1.80 9.01
CA VAL A 139 -1.48 2.02 8.30
C VAL A 139 -1.30 2.75 6.96
N GLY A 140 -0.05 2.92 6.50
CA GLY A 140 0.25 3.60 5.23
C GLY A 140 0.10 5.12 5.26
N GLN A 141 0.19 5.74 6.44
CA GLN A 141 0.11 7.21 6.63
C GLN A 141 1.48 7.80 7.04
N GLY A 142 1.55 9.12 7.12
CA GLY A 142 2.78 9.87 7.41
C GLY A 142 3.55 10.16 6.14
N ASP A 143 4.88 10.01 6.16
CA ASP A 143 5.74 10.40 5.03
C ASP A 143 5.85 9.36 3.92
N VAL A 144 5.15 8.24 4.03
CA VAL A 144 5.16 7.18 3.02
C VAL A 144 4.47 7.65 1.75
N GLN A 145 5.10 7.38 0.62
CA GLN A 145 4.57 7.68 -0.71
C GLN A 145 4.80 6.45 -1.59
N VAL A 146 3.74 5.97 -2.23
CA VAL A 146 3.78 4.75 -3.03
C VAL A 146 3.14 5.04 -4.38
N THR A 147 3.79 4.63 -5.46
CA THR A 147 3.18 4.72 -6.80
C THR A 147 2.16 3.60 -7.01
N PRO A 148 1.11 3.80 -7.82
CA PRO A 148 0.18 2.72 -8.16
C PRO A 148 0.88 1.47 -8.71
N LEU A 149 1.95 1.65 -9.49
CA LEU A 149 2.74 0.56 -10.04
C LEU A 149 3.52 -0.22 -8.96
N GLN A 150 4.11 0.46 -7.97
CA GLN A 150 4.73 -0.21 -6.82
C GLN A 150 3.72 -1.05 -6.04
N LEU A 151 2.51 -0.52 -5.84
CA LEU A 151 1.45 -1.25 -5.14
C LEU A 151 0.97 -2.46 -5.95
N ALA A 152 0.85 -2.33 -7.27
CA ALA A 152 0.50 -3.43 -8.15
C ALA A 152 1.55 -4.54 -8.12
N VAL A 153 2.85 -4.20 -8.12
CA VAL A 153 3.94 -5.17 -7.97
C VAL A 153 3.88 -5.87 -6.61
N ALA A 154 3.64 -5.14 -5.52
CA ALA A 154 3.50 -5.75 -4.19
C ALA A 154 2.30 -6.71 -4.12
N TYR A 155 1.14 -6.31 -4.64
CA TYR A 155 -0.07 -7.15 -4.68
C TYR A 155 0.11 -8.36 -5.61
N SER A 156 0.86 -8.22 -6.71
CA SER A 156 1.19 -9.36 -7.57
C SER A 156 2.01 -10.41 -6.83
N ALA A 157 2.97 -10.01 -6.00
CA ALA A 157 3.75 -10.92 -5.17
C ALA A 157 2.86 -11.62 -4.14
N ILE A 158 1.91 -10.92 -3.52
CA ILE A 158 0.91 -11.56 -2.63
C ILE A 158 0.06 -12.56 -3.42
N ALA A 159 -0.39 -12.22 -4.62
CA ALA A 159 -1.23 -13.09 -5.45
C ALA A 159 -0.49 -14.35 -5.96
N ASN A 160 0.79 -14.24 -6.29
CA ASN A 160 1.56 -15.29 -6.98
C ASN A 160 2.48 -16.13 -6.07
N GLY A 161 2.48 -15.90 -4.75
CA GLY A 161 3.25 -16.72 -3.80
C GLY A 161 4.59 -16.12 -3.36
N GLY A 162 4.80 -14.82 -3.55
CA GLY A 162 5.98 -14.08 -3.08
C GLY A 162 6.94 -13.65 -4.19
N THR A 163 6.63 -13.93 -5.45
CA THR A 163 7.49 -13.55 -6.59
C THR A 163 7.25 -12.08 -6.96
N VAL A 164 8.25 -11.25 -6.73
CA VAL A 164 8.22 -9.82 -7.08
C VAL A 164 8.66 -9.69 -8.53
N VAL A 165 7.68 -9.49 -9.41
CA VAL A 165 7.90 -9.36 -10.86
C VAL A 165 8.57 -8.04 -11.22
N ARG A 166 9.19 -7.98 -12.39
CA ARG A 166 9.54 -6.72 -13.05
C ARG A 166 8.45 -6.42 -14.08
N PRO A 167 7.62 -5.38 -13.88
CA PRO A 167 6.59 -5.04 -14.87
C PRO A 167 7.24 -4.61 -16.18
N HIS A 168 6.58 -4.86 -17.30
CA HIS A 168 7.02 -4.41 -18.63
C HIS A 168 5.80 -4.19 -19.53
N LEU A 169 5.94 -3.28 -20.50
CA LEU A 169 4.93 -3.01 -21.53
C LEU A 169 5.29 -3.67 -22.86
N GLY A 170 6.57 -3.73 -23.20
CA GLY A 170 7.03 -4.39 -24.44
C GLY A 170 6.77 -5.89 -24.39
N LEU A 171 6.20 -6.44 -25.46
CA LEU A 171 6.01 -7.89 -25.63
C LEU A 171 7.16 -8.50 -26.41
N ASP A 172 7.46 -7.93 -27.57
CA ASP A 172 8.53 -8.32 -28.45
C ASP A 172 8.97 -7.16 -29.35
N VAL A 173 10.08 -7.39 -30.04
CA VAL A 173 10.59 -6.56 -31.13
C VAL A 173 10.39 -7.36 -32.41
N GLU A 174 9.59 -6.82 -33.33
CA GLU A 174 9.28 -7.47 -34.60
C GLU A 174 9.87 -6.71 -35.80
N GLN A 175 10.15 -7.45 -36.87
CA GLN A 175 10.36 -6.86 -38.19
C GLN A 175 9.01 -6.42 -38.81
N PRO A 176 9.03 -5.54 -39.84
CA PRO A 176 7.81 -5.13 -40.54
C PRO A 176 7.02 -6.28 -41.18
N ASP A 177 7.65 -7.44 -41.40
CA ASP A 177 7.02 -8.64 -41.94
C ASP A 177 6.39 -9.56 -40.86
N GLY A 178 6.43 -9.14 -39.59
CA GLY A 178 5.92 -9.90 -38.45
C GLY A 178 6.91 -10.92 -37.87
N THR A 179 8.16 -10.96 -38.35
CA THR A 179 9.18 -11.84 -37.76
C THR A 179 9.60 -11.32 -36.39
N VAL A 180 9.34 -12.11 -35.34
CA VAL A 180 9.78 -11.81 -33.96
C VAL A 180 11.31 -11.94 -33.86
N LEU A 181 11.98 -10.82 -33.60
CA LEU A 181 13.44 -10.77 -33.40
C LEU A 181 13.84 -11.06 -31.97
N GLN A 182 13.07 -10.54 -31.01
CA GLN A 182 13.35 -10.67 -29.59
C GLN A 182 12.06 -10.61 -28.80
N ARG A 183 11.85 -11.58 -27.89
CA ARG A 183 10.81 -11.46 -26.86
C ARG A 183 11.34 -10.69 -25.65
N ILE A 184 10.50 -9.85 -25.08
CA ILE A 184 10.79 -9.08 -23.88
C ILE A 184 10.14 -9.82 -22.70
N ASP A 185 10.96 -10.55 -21.96
CA ASP A 185 10.55 -11.32 -20.78
C ASP A 185 11.59 -11.14 -19.67
N PRO A 186 11.53 -10.01 -18.94
CA PRO A 186 12.50 -9.73 -17.91
C PRO A 186 12.33 -10.70 -16.73
N PRO A 187 13.42 -11.22 -16.16
CA PRO A 187 13.33 -12.11 -15.02
C PRO A 187 12.72 -11.36 -13.81
N ALA A 188 12.04 -12.12 -12.95
CA ALA A 188 11.54 -11.61 -11.68
C ALA A 188 12.66 -10.93 -10.88
N ALA A 189 12.32 -9.83 -10.21
CA ALA A 189 13.30 -9.00 -9.53
C ALA A 189 13.85 -9.66 -8.26
N ARG A 190 13.02 -10.45 -7.56
CA ARG A 190 13.37 -11.28 -6.39
C ARG A 190 12.19 -12.18 -6.01
N HIS A 191 12.43 -13.11 -5.10
CA HIS A 191 11.39 -13.87 -4.42
C HIS A 191 11.42 -13.55 -2.92
N VAL A 192 10.25 -13.30 -2.33
CA VAL A 192 10.05 -13.00 -0.93
C VAL A 192 9.49 -14.26 -0.27
N ALA A 193 10.30 -14.88 0.59
CA ALA A 193 9.87 -16.06 1.34
C ALA A 193 8.91 -15.64 2.46
N VAL A 194 7.61 -15.74 2.20
CA VAL A 194 6.56 -15.62 3.21
C VAL A 194 6.15 -17.03 3.63
N ASP A 195 6.01 -17.25 4.94
CA ASP A 195 5.42 -18.50 5.42
C ASP A 195 4.01 -18.69 4.84
N ALA A 196 3.74 -19.88 4.32
CA ALA A 196 2.50 -20.15 3.58
C ALA A 196 1.24 -19.89 4.42
N SER A 197 1.28 -20.20 5.72
CA SER A 197 0.14 -19.98 6.61
C SER A 197 -0.18 -18.49 6.79
N TYR A 198 0.86 -17.64 6.84
CA TYR A 198 0.67 -16.19 6.93
C TYR A 198 0.20 -15.62 5.60
N LEU A 199 0.74 -16.10 4.48
CA LEU A 199 0.30 -15.66 3.16
C LEU A 199 -1.18 -16.01 2.92
N ASP A 200 -1.60 -17.20 3.32
CA ASP A 200 -2.99 -17.63 3.20
C ASP A 200 -3.91 -16.85 4.13
N ALA A 201 -3.49 -16.53 5.36
CA ALA A 201 -4.23 -15.65 6.26
C ALA A 201 -4.40 -14.24 5.68
N ILE A 202 -3.34 -13.65 5.11
CA ILE A 202 -3.41 -12.35 4.43
C ILE A 202 -4.37 -12.40 3.26
N ARG A 203 -4.27 -13.42 2.40
CA ARG A 203 -5.19 -13.61 1.26
C ARG A 203 -6.63 -13.78 1.74
N THR A 204 -6.86 -14.57 2.77
CA THR A 204 -8.20 -14.77 3.35
C THR A 204 -8.78 -13.44 3.85
N GLY A 205 -7.99 -12.66 4.58
CA GLY A 205 -8.40 -11.32 5.02
C GLY A 205 -8.73 -10.38 3.86
N LEU A 206 -7.94 -10.40 2.77
CA LEU A 206 -8.19 -9.60 1.57
C LEU A 206 -9.44 -10.05 0.79
N HIS A 207 -9.69 -11.37 0.72
CA HIS A 207 -10.92 -11.89 0.14
C HIS A 207 -12.13 -11.49 0.99
N ASP A 208 -12.04 -11.63 2.30
CA ASP A 208 -13.12 -11.28 3.22
C ASP A 208 -13.40 -9.78 3.23
N ALA A 209 -12.37 -8.95 3.11
CA ALA A 209 -12.52 -7.50 2.93
C ALA A 209 -13.30 -7.14 1.66
N ALA A 210 -13.24 -7.98 0.63
CA ALA A 210 -13.90 -7.77 -0.65
C ALA A 210 -15.28 -8.41 -0.75
N GLN A 211 -15.49 -9.61 -0.23
CA GLN A 211 -16.68 -10.42 -0.54
C GLN A 211 -17.40 -11.01 0.67
N SER A 212 -16.92 -10.77 1.89
CA SER A 212 -17.56 -11.28 3.11
C SER A 212 -18.31 -10.18 3.86
N ALA A 213 -19.34 -10.57 4.60
CA ALA A 213 -20.14 -9.65 5.40
C ALA A 213 -19.26 -8.83 6.37
N GLY A 214 -19.47 -7.51 6.39
CA GLY A 214 -18.65 -6.58 7.18
C GLY A 214 -17.28 -6.26 6.57
N GLY A 215 -16.95 -6.80 5.39
CA GLY A 215 -15.77 -6.40 4.62
C GLY A 215 -15.93 -5.00 4.02
N THR A 216 -14.84 -4.23 4.04
CA THR A 216 -14.87 -2.81 3.62
C THR A 216 -15.28 -2.54 2.17
N SER A 217 -15.10 -3.51 1.27
CA SER A 217 -15.55 -3.43 -0.14
C SER A 217 -16.63 -4.44 -0.50
N ASN A 218 -17.25 -5.08 0.50
CA ASN A 218 -18.33 -6.04 0.30
C ASN A 218 -19.55 -5.46 -0.43
N ASP A 219 -19.92 -4.21 -0.16
CA ASP A 219 -20.98 -3.52 -0.91
C ASP A 219 -20.71 -3.50 -2.42
N VAL A 220 -19.42 -3.41 -2.79
CA VAL A 220 -18.97 -3.34 -4.18
C VAL A 220 -18.78 -4.73 -4.76
N PHE A 221 -18.19 -5.70 -4.05
CA PHE A 221 -17.74 -6.98 -4.62
C PHE A 221 -18.46 -8.22 -4.09
N GLY A 222 -19.32 -8.12 -3.08
CA GLY A 222 -19.99 -9.27 -2.44
C GLY A 222 -20.85 -10.12 -3.37
N ASN A 223 -21.28 -9.58 -4.51
CA ASN A 223 -21.98 -10.32 -5.57
C ASN A 223 -21.17 -10.47 -6.87
N PHE A 224 -19.87 -10.15 -6.85
CA PHE A 224 -19.02 -10.30 -8.03
C PHE A 224 -18.74 -11.80 -8.28
N PRO A 225 -18.86 -12.31 -9.51
CA PRO A 225 -18.79 -13.76 -9.75
C PRO A 225 -17.42 -14.41 -9.51
N GLU A 226 -16.34 -13.64 -9.65
CA GLU A 226 -14.98 -14.12 -9.41
C GLU A 226 -14.55 -13.96 -7.94
N GLN A 227 -13.58 -14.77 -7.51
CA GLN A 227 -12.98 -14.69 -6.17
C GLN A 227 -12.03 -13.49 -6.10
N VAL A 228 -12.55 -12.34 -5.65
CA VAL A 228 -11.80 -11.08 -5.58
C VAL A 228 -11.12 -10.95 -4.22
N TYR A 229 -9.83 -10.65 -4.25
CA TYR A 229 -9.01 -10.35 -3.08
C TYR A 229 -8.65 -8.88 -3.14
N GLY A 230 -9.16 -8.05 -2.24
CA GLY A 230 -9.01 -6.60 -2.39
C GLY A 230 -9.07 -5.82 -1.11
N LYS A 231 -8.50 -4.61 -1.15
CA LYS A 231 -8.44 -3.73 0.01
C LYS A 231 -8.63 -2.27 -0.40
N THR A 232 -9.51 -1.61 0.34
CA THR A 232 -9.70 -0.16 0.29
C THR A 232 -8.57 0.56 1.02
N GLY A 233 -8.22 1.74 0.53
CA GLY A 233 -7.36 2.70 1.21
C GLY A 233 -7.90 4.12 1.02
N THR A 234 -7.53 4.99 1.94
CA THR A 234 -7.85 6.42 1.89
C THR A 234 -6.58 7.18 2.25
N ALA A 235 -6.07 8.00 1.33
CA ALA A 235 -4.90 8.83 1.60
C ALA A 235 -5.36 10.26 1.90
N GLN A 236 -5.05 10.73 3.10
CA GLN A 236 -5.48 12.03 3.59
C GLN A 236 -4.72 13.15 2.87
N TYR A 237 -5.43 14.19 2.45
CA TYR A 237 -4.81 15.40 1.92
C TYR A 237 -5.28 16.62 2.71
N THR A 238 -4.36 17.31 3.38
CA THR A 238 -4.70 18.48 4.20
C THR A 238 -5.30 19.59 3.35
N GLY A 239 -6.56 19.93 3.63
CA GLY A 239 -7.27 21.02 2.96
C GLY A 239 -7.96 20.65 1.63
N GLN A 240 -7.99 19.36 1.26
CA GLN A 240 -8.78 18.86 0.11
C GLN A 240 -9.53 17.58 0.49
N GLN A 241 -10.37 17.08 -0.43
CA GLN A 241 -10.96 15.75 -0.26
C GLN A 241 -9.87 14.67 -0.36
N ASP A 242 -10.05 13.61 0.43
CA ASP A 242 -9.15 12.48 0.47
C ASP A 242 -9.08 11.75 -0.88
N TYR A 243 -7.98 11.06 -1.08
CA TYR A 243 -7.75 10.26 -2.27
C TYR A 243 -8.24 8.83 -2.06
N SER A 244 -9.05 8.35 -3.00
CA SER A 244 -9.65 7.02 -2.98
C SER A 244 -8.66 6.03 -3.57
N TRP A 245 -8.28 5.01 -2.80
CA TRP A 245 -7.42 3.91 -3.26
C TRP A 245 -8.14 2.58 -3.19
N TYR A 246 -7.88 1.73 -4.19
CA TYR A 246 -8.26 0.34 -4.15
C TYR A 246 -7.21 -0.51 -4.86
N ALA A 247 -6.78 -1.58 -4.22
CA ALA A 247 -5.93 -2.59 -4.83
C ALA A 247 -6.62 -3.94 -4.70
N CYS A 248 -6.70 -4.68 -5.79
CA CYS A 248 -7.25 -6.03 -5.78
C CYS A 248 -6.57 -6.95 -6.78
N PHE A 249 -6.81 -8.25 -6.63
CA PHE A 249 -6.40 -9.27 -7.57
C PHE A 249 -7.39 -10.42 -7.62
N VAL A 250 -7.34 -11.19 -8.70
CA VAL A 250 -7.89 -12.54 -8.80
C VAL A 250 -6.71 -13.47 -9.09
N PRO A 251 -6.34 -14.37 -8.17
CA PRO A 251 -5.08 -15.10 -8.23
C PRO A 251 -5.13 -16.25 -9.24
N PRO A 252 -3.97 -16.75 -9.71
CA PRO A 252 -3.91 -17.89 -10.64
C PRO A 252 -4.50 -19.19 -10.08
N GLY A 253 -4.67 -19.30 -8.76
CA GLY A 253 -5.36 -20.43 -8.13
C GLY A 253 -6.89 -20.37 -8.26
N ALA A 254 -7.46 -19.22 -8.61
CA ALA A 254 -8.91 -19.01 -8.73
C ALA A 254 -9.39 -18.89 -10.19
N THR A 255 -8.51 -18.51 -11.12
CA THR A 255 -8.85 -18.26 -12.53
C THR A 255 -7.69 -18.60 -13.47
N SER A 256 -8.00 -18.89 -14.74
CA SER A 256 -7.02 -19.05 -15.81
C SER A 256 -6.49 -17.72 -16.38
N THR A 257 -7.12 -16.59 -16.04
CA THR A 257 -6.75 -15.24 -16.52
C THR A 257 -6.49 -14.31 -15.33
N PRO A 258 -5.44 -14.58 -14.52
CA PRO A 258 -5.17 -13.82 -13.31
C PRO A 258 -4.87 -12.35 -13.62
N ILE A 259 -5.27 -11.46 -12.72
CA ILE A 259 -5.10 -10.02 -12.88
C ILE A 259 -4.89 -9.35 -11.53
N VAL A 260 -4.10 -8.28 -11.51
CA VAL A 260 -3.97 -7.32 -10.41
C VAL A 260 -4.42 -5.96 -10.92
N VAL A 261 -5.26 -5.27 -10.16
CA VAL A 261 -5.76 -3.93 -10.49
C VAL A 261 -5.50 -3.00 -9.31
N VAL A 262 -4.88 -1.86 -9.58
CA VAL A 262 -4.74 -0.78 -8.61
C VAL A 262 -5.39 0.47 -9.21
N VAL A 263 -6.34 1.03 -8.49
CA VAL A 263 -7.03 2.27 -8.85
C VAL A 263 -6.77 3.31 -7.78
N TRP A 264 -6.40 4.50 -8.23
CA TRP A 264 -6.27 5.69 -7.41
C TRP A 264 -7.06 6.82 -8.07
N VAL A 265 -7.96 7.44 -7.30
CA VAL A 265 -8.80 8.56 -7.75
C VAL A 265 -8.56 9.75 -6.84
N GLU A 266 -7.96 10.80 -7.40
CA GLU A 266 -7.75 12.07 -6.72
C GLU A 266 -9.09 12.68 -6.31
N GLN A 267 -9.18 13.15 -5.07
CA GLN A 267 -10.41 13.71 -4.49
C GLN A 267 -11.65 12.80 -4.68
N GLY A 268 -11.42 11.48 -4.73
CA GLY A 268 -12.48 10.48 -4.92
C GLY A 268 -13.21 10.09 -3.64
N GLY A 269 -12.86 10.69 -2.50
CA GLY A 269 -13.36 10.30 -1.18
C GLY A 269 -12.79 8.95 -0.74
N PHE A 270 -13.64 8.11 -0.14
CA PHE A 270 -13.20 6.82 0.42
C PHE A 270 -12.97 5.76 -0.66
N GLY A 271 -12.08 4.80 -0.41
CA GLY A 271 -11.76 3.69 -1.34
C GLY A 271 -12.98 2.97 -1.92
N ALA A 272 -14.01 2.72 -1.10
CA ALA A 272 -15.23 2.02 -1.50
C ALA A 272 -16.17 2.86 -2.40
N GLN A 273 -15.99 4.18 -2.44
CA GLN A 273 -16.91 5.10 -3.15
C GLN A 273 -16.55 5.30 -4.63
N ALA A 274 -15.25 5.30 -4.96
CA ALA A 274 -14.77 5.62 -6.30
C ALA A 274 -13.77 4.58 -6.85
N ALA A 275 -12.70 4.28 -6.12
CA ALA A 275 -11.65 3.37 -6.62
C ALA A 275 -12.11 1.91 -6.72
N ALA A 276 -12.81 1.37 -5.72
CA ALA A 276 -13.31 -0.02 -5.76
C ALA A 276 -14.37 -0.23 -6.86
N PRO A 277 -15.36 0.67 -7.05
CA PRO A 277 -16.30 0.56 -8.17
C PRO A 277 -15.64 0.64 -9.55
N ALA A 278 -14.61 1.49 -9.71
CA ALA A 278 -13.83 1.54 -10.95
C ALA A 278 -13.05 0.23 -11.19
N ALA A 279 -12.44 -0.33 -10.15
CA ALA A 279 -11.80 -1.64 -10.23
C ALA A 279 -12.81 -2.75 -10.62
N ARG A 280 -14.04 -2.70 -10.11
CA ARG A 280 -15.11 -3.64 -10.49
C ARG A 280 -15.44 -3.56 -11.98
N GLN A 281 -15.44 -2.36 -12.57
CA GLN A 281 -15.67 -2.21 -14.00
C GLN A 281 -14.53 -2.81 -14.83
N ILE A 282 -13.28 -2.58 -14.43
CA ILE A 282 -12.09 -3.18 -15.07
C ILE A 282 -12.17 -4.71 -15.01
N LEU A 283 -12.45 -5.28 -13.83
CA LEU A 283 -12.60 -6.72 -13.67
C LEU A 283 -13.78 -7.28 -14.47
N SER A 284 -14.88 -6.53 -14.56
CA SER A 284 -16.04 -6.96 -15.36
C SER A 284 -15.70 -7.05 -16.84
N ASP A 285 -14.96 -6.07 -17.35
CA ASP A 285 -14.52 -6.06 -18.75
C ASP A 285 -13.53 -7.20 -19.01
N TRP A 286 -12.57 -7.39 -18.09
CA TRP A 286 -11.57 -8.46 -18.17
C TRP A 286 -12.18 -9.86 -18.20
N PHE A 287 -13.14 -10.17 -17.34
CA PHE A 287 -13.71 -11.52 -17.23
C PHE A 287 -14.95 -11.76 -18.09
N PHE A 288 -15.71 -10.71 -18.42
CA PHE A 288 -17.02 -10.83 -19.08
C PHE A 288 -17.12 -10.04 -20.39
N GLY A 289 -16.06 -9.34 -20.81
CA GLY A 289 -16.00 -8.60 -22.08
C GLY A 289 -16.96 -7.40 -22.16
N LYS A 290 -17.41 -6.90 -21.00
CA LYS A 290 -18.25 -5.70 -20.90
C LYS A 290 -18.12 -5.04 -19.54
N PRO A 291 -18.27 -3.70 -19.45
CA PRO A 291 -18.38 -3.02 -18.17
C PRO A 291 -19.57 -3.54 -17.37
N GLY A 292 -19.32 -3.85 -16.09
CA GLY A 292 -20.37 -4.16 -15.12
C GLY A 292 -21.07 -2.89 -14.61
N PRO A 293 -22.12 -3.04 -13.80
CA PRO A 293 -22.75 -1.90 -13.16
C PRO A 293 -21.75 -1.15 -12.27
N PHE A 294 -21.84 0.17 -12.23
CA PHE A 294 -21.18 0.97 -11.21
C PHE A 294 -21.90 0.74 -9.87
N VAL A 295 -21.20 0.14 -8.91
CA VAL A 295 -21.74 -0.17 -7.59
C VAL A 295 -20.88 0.55 -6.57
N ALA A 296 -21.33 1.70 -6.07
CA ALA A 296 -20.63 2.43 -5.01
C ALA A 296 -20.85 1.77 -3.65
N GLY A 297 -19.80 1.67 -2.85
CA GLY A 297 -19.87 1.20 -1.47
C GLY A 297 -20.04 2.33 -0.46
N SER A 298 -20.45 1.96 0.76
CA SER A 298 -20.71 2.90 1.85
C SER A 298 -19.59 3.01 2.89
N SER A 299 -18.61 2.10 2.85
CA SER A 299 -17.53 2.02 3.84
C SER A 299 -16.67 3.28 3.86
N LYS A 300 -16.40 3.76 5.07
CA LYS A 300 -15.54 4.90 5.36
C LYS A 300 -14.32 4.40 6.12
N THR A 301 -13.26 4.06 5.41
CA THR A 301 -11.95 3.72 5.99
C THR A 301 -11.11 4.99 6.08
N LEU A 302 -10.74 5.43 7.29
CA LEU A 302 -9.89 6.59 7.55
C LEU A 302 -9.03 6.37 8.78
#